data_AF-A0A6J3CCI7-F1
#
_entry.id   AF-A0A6J3CCI7-F1
#
_cell.length_a   1.000
_cell.length_b   1.000
_cell.length_c   1.000
_cell.angle_alpha   90.00
_cell.angle_beta   90.00
_cell.angle_gamma   90.00
#
_symmetry.space_group_name_H-M   'P 1'
#
loop_
_entity.id
_entity.type
_entity.pdbx_description
1 polymer ?
#
loop_
_entity_poly.entity_id
_entity_poly.type
_entity_poly.pdbx_seq_one_letter_code
_entity_poly.pdbx_strand_id
1 'polypeptide(L)'
;MEQKIRWEQEDTELKHNSTLKQLMREFNTQLAQKEMEFETALKETISKAQEVESELIENHHTETTQLNKKIAEKDDDLKRTVEKYEEMLEAREEEMTAKVHELQAQLEELQKEYKQRMAEEEHRNHENVTIAELKAQLAQKTTLVNDSKLKEQELKEQIHVLEDRLKNYEKKVYVTSVGTPYRDGNLHHTDVSLFGEPTEFEYLRKVLFEYMMGRETKTMAKVITTVLKFPADQTQKILEREDARPLFASPRGGIF
;
A
#
# COMPACT_ATOMS: atom_id res chain seq x y z
N MET A 1 50.46 67.26 -127.03
CA MET A 1 49.09 66.81 -126.70
C MET A 1 49.12 65.51 -125.89
N GLU A 2 49.91 64.51 -126.32
CA GLU A 2 50.05 63.21 -125.63
C GLU A 2 50.56 63.28 -124.17
N GLN A 3 51.55 64.12 -123.86
CA GLN A 3 52.02 64.26 -122.48
C GLN A 3 50.94 64.79 -121.54
N LYS A 4 50.11 65.74 -122.00
CA LYS A 4 49.02 66.31 -121.19
C LYS A 4 47.95 65.26 -120.86
N ILE A 5 47.59 64.43 -121.84
CA ILE A 5 46.65 63.31 -121.65
C ILE A 5 47.20 62.30 -120.65
N ARG A 6 48.50 62.00 -120.71
CA ARG A 6 49.16 61.07 -119.79
C ARG A 6 49.17 61.58 -118.34
N TRP A 7 49.50 62.85 -118.13
CA TRP A 7 49.44 63.50 -116.82
C TRP A 7 48.02 63.54 -116.25
N GLU A 8 47.02 63.82 -117.09
CA GLU A 8 45.61 63.80 -116.67
C GLU A 8 45.14 62.38 -116.29
N GLN A 9 45.58 61.35 -117.03
CA GLN A 9 45.32 59.95 -116.67
C GLN A 9 45.96 59.59 -115.32
N GLU A 10 47.25 59.90 -115.13
CA GLU A 10 47.96 59.64 -113.87
C GLU A 10 47.30 60.35 -112.67
N ASP A 11 46.84 61.60 -112.83
CA ASP A 11 46.10 62.32 -111.79
C ASP A 11 44.75 61.66 -111.45
N THR A 12 44.00 61.20 -112.46
CA THR A 12 42.74 60.46 -112.23
C THR A 12 42.96 59.12 -111.53
N GLU A 13 44.02 58.39 -111.89
CA GLU A 13 44.39 57.14 -111.22
C GLU A 13 44.82 57.37 -109.77
N LEU A 14 45.60 58.42 -109.49
CA LEU A 14 45.99 58.80 -108.14
C LEU A 14 44.76 59.16 -107.28
N LYS A 15 43.81 59.93 -107.84
CA LYS A 15 42.55 60.25 -107.17
C LYS A 15 41.74 58.99 -106.86
N HIS A 16 41.50 58.12 -107.86
CA HIS A 16 40.79 56.86 -107.64
C HIS A 16 41.47 55.97 -106.59
N ASN A 17 42.80 55.87 -106.63
CA ASN A 17 43.56 55.10 -105.66
C ASN A 17 43.44 55.66 -104.23
N SER A 18 43.48 56.98 -104.08
CA SER A 18 43.28 57.64 -102.79
C SER A 18 41.86 57.43 -102.25
N THR A 19 40.83 57.58 -103.09
CA THR A 19 39.43 57.36 -102.72
C THR A 19 39.19 55.91 -102.31
N LEU A 20 39.76 54.94 -103.04
CA LEU A 20 39.65 53.53 -102.71
C LEU A 20 40.34 53.21 -101.38
N LYS A 21 41.54 53.74 -101.13
CA LYS A 21 42.25 53.58 -99.86
C LYS A 21 41.48 54.20 -98.70
N GLN A 22 40.87 55.36 -98.90
CA GLN A 22 40.04 56.01 -97.89
C GLN A 22 38.83 55.14 -97.56
N LEU A 23 38.09 54.67 -98.57
CA LEU A 23 36.92 53.81 -98.37
C LEU A 23 37.29 52.50 -97.66
N MET A 24 38.41 51.87 -98.01
CA MET A 24 38.91 50.69 -97.31
C MET A 24 39.21 50.96 -95.82
N ARG A 25 39.82 52.11 -95.50
CA ARG A 25 40.09 52.50 -94.11
C ARG A 25 38.80 52.77 -93.34
N GLU A 26 37.85 53.47 -93.95
CA GLU A 26 36.54 53.73 -93.35
C GLU A 26 35.78 52.43 -93.10
N PHE A 27 35.76 51.52 -94.07
CA PHE A 27 35.13 50.21 -93.92
C PHE A 27 35.77 49.38 -92.79
N ASN A 28 37.10 49.31 -92.75
CA ASN A 28 37.81 48.59 -91.68
C ASN A 28 37.57 49.21 -90.30
N THR A 29 37.50 50.54 -90.21
CA THR A 29 37.22 51.25 -88.95
C THR A 29 35.79 51.00 -88.49
N GLN A 30 34.82 51.05 -89.40
CA GLN A 30 33.42 50.74 -89.09
C GLN A 30 33.25 49.28 -88.67
N LEU A 31 33.94 48.35 -89.34
CA LEU A 31 33.90 46.93 -89.00
C LEU A 31 34.44 46.70 -87.58
N ALA A 32 35.61 47.26 -87.26
CA ALA A 32 36.21 47.15 -85.93
C ALA A 32 35.33 47.79 -84.84
N GLN A 33 34.71 48.95 -85.13
CA GLN A 33 33.79 49.58 -84.20
C GLN A 33 32.55 48.72 -83.96
N LYS A 34 31.98 48.13 -85.02
CA LYS A 34 30.82 47.23 -84.91
C LYS A 34 31.15 45.97 -84.12
N GLU A 35 32.30 45.36 -84.37
CA GLU A 35 32.78 44.21 -83.60
C GLU A 35 32.91 44.54 -82.11
N MET A 36 33.49 45.69 -81.77
CA MET A 36 33.62 46.15 -80.38
C MET A 36 32.26 46.44 -79.72
N GLU A 37 31.34 47.08 -80.45
CA GLU A 37 29.97 47.34 -79.99
C GLU A 37 29.23 46.01 -79.71
N PHE A 38 29.33 45.05 -80.63
CA PHE A 38 28.73 43.72 -80.46
C PHE A 38 29.35 42.96 -79.30
N GLU A 39 30.68 42.95 -79.16
CA GLU A 39 31.36 42.26 -78.07
C GLU A 39 30.98 42.85 -76.71
N THR A 40 30.88 44.18 -76.62
CA THR A 40 30.46 44.88 -75.39
C THR A 40 29.01 44.55 -75.04
N ALA A 41 28.09 44.69 -76.01
CA ALA A 41 26.67 44.39 -75.80
C ALA A 41 26.45 42.92 -75.41
N LEU A 42 27.20 41.99 -76.02
CA LEU A 42 27.15 40.57 -75.67
C LEU A 42 27.64 40.33 -74.24
N LYS A 43 28.79 40.89 -73.86
CA LYS A 43 29.34 40.78 -72.49
C LYS A 43 28.38 41.34 -71.44
N GLU A 44 27.80 42.51 -71.70
CA GLU A 44 26.82 43.12 -70.79
C GLU A 44 25.56 42.26 -70.64
N THR A 45 25.05 41.70 -71.75
CA THR A 45 23.87 40.84 -71.73
C THR A 45 24.13 39.55 -70.95
N ILE A 46 25.29 38.93 -71.17
CA ILE A 46 25.71 37.74 -70.40
C ILE A 46 25.85 38.08 -68.92
N SER A 47 26.51 39.19 -68.59
CA SER A 47 26.72 39.60 -67.19
C SER A 47 25.40 39.84 -66.47
N LYS A 48 24.45 40.54 -67.11
CA LYS A 48 23.10 40.77 -66.55
C LYS A 48 22.32 39.47 -66.37
N ALA A 49 22.41 38.55 -67.33
CA ALA A 49 21.75 37.26 -67.22
C ALA A 49 22.32 36.44 -66.05
N GLN A 50 23.65 36.43 -65.88
CA GLN A 50 24.33 35.74 -64.77
C GLN A 50 24.01 36.36 -63.41
N GLU A 51 23.91 37.70 -63.33
CA GLU A 51 23.53 38.40 -62.10
C GLU A 51 22.11 38.01 -61.66
N VAL A 52 21.14 38.06 -62.57
CA VAL A 52 19.75 37.66 -62.30
C VAL A 52 19.66 36.19 -61.91
N GLU A 53 20.40 35.30 -62.59
CA GLU A 53 20.46 33.87 -62.24
C GLU A 53 21.04 33.67 -60.83
N SER A 54 22.11 34.37 -60.49
CA SER A 54 22.73 34.29 -59.16
C SER A 54 21.78 34.76 -58.06
N GLU A 55 21.11 35.89 -58.24
CA GLU A 55 20.12 36.40 -57.28
C GLU A 55 18.95 35.44 -57.12
N LEU A 56 18.46 34.84 -58.22
CA LEU A 56 17.36 33.87 -58.17
C LEU A 56 17.76 32.61 -57.38
N ILE A 57 18.98 32.11 -57.60
CA ILE A 57 19.52 30.95 -56.87
C ILE A 57 19.65 31.28 -55.38
N GLU A 58 20.18 32.46 -55.04
CA GLU A 58 20.32 32.91 -53.65
C GLU A 58 18.96 33.05 -52.96
N ASN A 59 17.97 33.64 -53.64
CA ASN A 59 16.62 33.79 -53.12
C ASN A 59 15.96 32.43 -52.87
N HIS A 60 16.03 31.49 -53.82
CA HIS A 60 15.51 30.15 -53.59
C HIS A 60 16.27 29.40 -52.49
N HIS A 61 17.58 29.58 -52.39
CA HIS A 61 18.39 28.96 -51.34
C HIS A 61 18.01 29.48 -49.95
N THR A 62 17.84 30.80 -49.81
CA THR A 62 17.41 31.43 -48.55
C THR A 62 15.99 31.02 -48.17
N GLU A 63 15.03 31.01 -49.11
CA GLU A 63 13.66 30.53 -48.88
C GLU A 63 13.65 29.06 -48.45
N THR A 64 14.37 28.19 -49.16
CA THR A 64 14.49 26.77 -48.81
C THR A 64 15.05 26.59 -47.41
N THR A 65 16.07 27.37 -47.05
CA THR A 65 16.68 27.33 -45.72
C THR A 65 15.71 27.79 -44.63
N GLN A 66 14.94 28.84 -44.88
CA GLN A 66 13.91 29.33 -43.95
C GLN A 66 12.78 28.31 -43.76
N LEU A 67 12.31 27.69 -44.84
CA LEU A 67 11.31 26.64 -44.78
C LEU A 67 11.81 25.42 -44.01
N ASN A 68 13.03 24.96 -44.29
CA ASN A 68 13.64 23.85 -43.55
C ASN A 68 13.78 24.17 -42.05
N LYS A 69 14.17 25.39 -41.70
CA LYS A 69 14.22 25.84 -40.29
C LYS A 69 12.84 25.79 -39.64
N LYS A 70 11.80 26.28 -40.32
CA LYS A 70 10.43 26.25 -39.81
C LYS A 70 9.89 24.82 -39.66
N ILE A 71 10.25 23.92 -40.57
CA ILE A 71 9.92 22.49 -40.46
C ILE A 71 10.58 21.90 -39.21
N ALA A 72 11.88 22.11 -39.02
CA ALA A 72 12.60 21.63 -37.83
C ALA A 72 12.00 22.16 -36.51
N GLU A 73 11.67 23.45 -36.45
CA GLU A 73 11.00 24.04 -35.28
C GLU A 73 9.63 23.40 -35.01
N LYS A 74 8.86 23.10 -36.06
CA LYS A 74 7.55 22.45 -35.93
C LYS A 74 7.66 20.98 -35.53
N ASP A 75 8.67 20.28 -36.01
CA ASP A 75 8.96 18.90 -35.61
C ASP A 75 9.37 18.83 -34.13
N ASP A 76 10.20 19.77 -33.67
CA ASP A 76 10.58 19.87 -32.25
C ASP A 76 9.37 20.18 -31.36
N ASP A 77 8.53 21.14 -31.75
CA ASP A 77 7.30 21.46 -31.02
C ASP A 77 6.35 20.25 -30.96
N LEU A 78 6.17 19.56 -32.09
CA LEU A 78 5.35 18.36 -32.16
C LEU A 78 5.90 17.28 -31.22
N LYS A 79 7.21 17.04 -31.26
CA LYS A 79 7.87 16.07 -30.39
C LYS A 79 7.64 16.37 -28.91
N ARG A 80 7.83 17.63 -28.49
CA ARG A 80 7.55 18.06 -27.10
C ARG A 80 6.09 17.85 -26.72
N THR A 81 5.14 18.10 -27.63
CA THR A 81 3.73 17.85 -27.33
C THR A 81 3.42 16.37 -27.19
N VAL A 82 4.01 15.52 -28.04
CA VAL A 82 3.85 14.06 -27.95
C VAL A 82 4.41 13.55 -26.62
N GLU A 83 5.65 13.92 -26.28
CA GLU A 83 6.28 13.54 -25.00
C GLU A 83 5.40 13.94 -23.81
N LYS A 84 4.85 15.17 -23.80
CA LYS A 84 3.95 15.62 -22.73
C LYS A 84 2.66 14.79 -22.66
N TYR A 85 2.06 14.43 -23.79
CA TYR A 85 0.84 13.62 -23.79
C TYR A 85 1.13 12.17 -23.38
N GLU A 86 2.28 11.62 -23.77
CA GLU A 86 2.75 10.31 -23.31
C GLU A 86 2.95 10.29 -21.80
N GLU A 87 3.66 11.26 -21.23
CA GLU A 87 3.85 11.39 -19.77
C GLU A 87 2.52 11.48 -19.01
N MET A 88 1.56 12.26 -19.51
CA MET A 88 0.24 12.37 -18.89
C MET A 88 -0.55 11.06 -18.96
N LEU A 89 -0.42 10.31 -20.07
CA LEU A 89 -1.07 9.01 -20.23
C LEU A 89 -0.45 7.97 -19.29
N GLU A 90 0.88 7.92 -19.20
CA GLU A 90 1.62 7.03 -18.31
C GLU A 90 1.27 7.32 -16.84
N ALA A 91 1.32 8.58 -16.41
CA ALA A 91 0.93 8.96 -15.05
C ALA A 91 -0.53 8.57 -14.71
N ARG A 92 -1.45 8.71 -15.68
CA ARG A 92 -2.86 8.34 -15.51
C ARG A 92 -3.06 6.83 -15.51
N GLU A 93 -2.27 6.08 -16.26
CA GLU A 93 -2.24 4.61 -16.24
C GLU A 93 -1.71 4.09 -14.90
N GLU A 94 -0.62 4.68 -14.39
CA GLU A 94 -0.09 4.37 -13.07
C GLU A 94 -1.11 4.66 -11.96
N GLU A 95 -1.77 5.82 -11.99
CA GLU A 95 -2.81 6.18 -11.01
C GLU A 95 -3.99 5.18 -11.05
N MET A 96 -4.44 4.82 -12.25
CA MET A 96 -5.54 3.86 -12.41
C MET A 96 -5.13 2.47 -11.91
N THR A 97 -3.91 2.04 -12.23
CA THR A 97 -3.36 0.75 -11.81
C THR A 97 -3.21 0.69 -10.29
N ALA A 98 -2.73 1.76 -9.66
CA ALA A 98 -2.65 1.88 -8.20
C ALA A 98 -4.04 1.78 -7.55
N LYS A 99 -5.05 2.48 -8.08
CA LYS A 99 -6.44 2.40 -7.58
C LYS A 99 -7.03 1.00 -7.74
N VAL A 100 -6.77 0.33 -8.86
CA VAL A 100 -7.23 -1.05 -9.07
C VAL A 100 -6.60 -1.99 -8.05
N HIS A 101 -5.29 -1.87 -7.80
CA HIS A 101 -4.60 -2.65 -6.78
C HIS A 101 -5.11 -2.36 -5.36
N GLU A 102 -5.38 -1.10 -5.04
CA GLU A 102 -5.96 -0.72 -3.74
C GLU A 102 -7.34 -1.35 -3.55
N LEU A 103 -8.22 -1.24 -4.54
CA LEU A 103 -9.56 -1.84 -4.47
C LEU A 103 -9.51 -3.37 -4.41
N GLN A 104 -8.58 -3.99 -5.14
CA GLN A 104 -8.34 -5.44 -5.05
C GLN A 104 -7.92 -5.83 -3.63
N ALA A 105 -6.97 -5.11 -3.02
CA ALA A 105 -6.53 -5.37 -1.65
C ALA A 105 -7.65 -5.18 -0.63
N GLN A 106 -8.47 -4.13 -0.78
CA GLN A 106 -9.64 -3.91 0.09
C GLN A 106 -10.67 -5.03 -0.03
N LEU A 107 -10.94 -5.52 -1.25
CA LEU A 107 -11.84 -6.64 -1.48
C LEU A 107 -11.31 -7.94 -0.87
N GLU A 108 -10.01 -8.21 -1.00
CA GLU A 108 -9.36 -9.37 -0.40
C GLU A 108 -9.42 -9.34 1.13
N GLU A 109 -9.14 -8.19 1.75
CA GLU A 109 -9.23 -8.06 3.21
C GLU A 109 -10.67 -8.21 3.69
N LEU A 110 -11.64 -7.59 3.01
CA LEU A 110 -13.06 -7.73 3.38
C LEU A 110 -13.54 -9.19 3.24
N GLN A 111 -13.10 -9.88 2.19
CA GLN A 111 -13.41 -11.30 2.00
C GLN A 111 -12.79 -12.16 3.11
N LYS A 112 -11.57 -11.84 3.54
CA LYS A 112 -10.89 -12.53 4.64
C LYS A 112 -11.58 -12.26 5.98
N GLU A 113 -11.96 -11.02 6.27
CA GLU A 113 -12.75 -10.67 7.45
C GLU A 113 -14.08 -11.42 7.47
N TYR A 114 -14.79 -11.48 6.35
CA TYR A 114 -16.06 -12.21 6.26
C TYR A 114 -15.87 -13.70 6.57
N LYS A 115 -14.85 -14.34 5.97
CA LYS A 115 -14.52 -15.75 6.26
C LYS A 115 -14.16 -15.97 7.72
N GLN A 116 -13.40 -15.05 8.32
CA GLN A 116 -13.04 -15.12 9.73
C GLN A 116 -14.27 -15.00 10.64
N ARG A 117 -15.14 -14.02 10.40
CA ARG A 117 -16.39 -13.87 11.18
C ARG A 117 -17.28 -15.11 11.09
N MET A 118 -17.40 -15.69 9.89
CA MET A 118 -18.15 -16.93 9.70
C MET A 118 -17.55 -18.08 10.52
N ALA A 119 -16.24 -18.25 10.52
CA ALA A 119 -15.56 -19.27 11.31
C ALA A 119 -15.71 -19.05 12.83
N GLU A 120 -15.61 -17.80 13.29
CA GLU A 120 -15.84 -17.42 14.69
C GLU A 120 -17.29 -17.69 15.12
N GLU A 121 -18.26 -17.40 14.26
CA GLU A 121 -19.67 -17.63 14.55
C GLU A 121 -20.04 -19.11 14.55
N GLU A 122 -19.48 -19.91 13.63
CA GLU A 122 -19.56 -21.37 13.67
C GLU A 122 -18.96 -21.93 14.96
N HIS A 123 -17.80 -21.42 15.39
CA HIS A 123 -17.17 -21.84 16.63
C HIS A 123 -18.02 -21.51 17.86
N ARG A 124 -18.55 -20.28 17.95
CA ARG A 124 -19.46 -19.86 19.03
C ARG A 124 -20.74 -20.69 19.06
N ASN A 125 -21.31 -20.99 17.90
CA ASN A 125 -22.50 -21.84 17.81
C ASN A 125 -22.21 -23.26 18.30
N HIS A 126 -21.06 -23.83 17.93
CA HIS A 126 -20.64 -25.12 18.44
C HIS A 126 -20.50 -25.12 19.97
N GLU A 127 -19.81 -24.12 20.54
CA GLU A 127 -19.67 -23.96 21.98
C GLU A 127 -21.02 -23.82 22.68
N ASN A 128 -21.94 -23.02 22.12
CA ASN A 128 -23.28 -22.84 22.66
C ASN A 128 -24.07 -24.15 22.69
N VAL A 129 -23.97 -24.97 21.63
CA VAL A 129 -24.59 -26.31 21.59
C VAL A 129 -23.98 -27.20 22.68
N THR A 130 -22.65 -27.24 22.81
CA THR A 130 -21.98 -28.03 23.86
C THR A 130 -22.38 -27.58 25.26
N ILE A 131 -22.48 -26.27 25.52
CA ILE A 131 -22.94 -25.73 26.81
C ILE A 131 -24.39 -26.13 27.08
N ALA A 132 -25.26 -26.07 26.06
CA ALA A 132 -26.66 -26.49 26.21
C ALA A 132 -26.78 -27.98 26.53
N GLU A 133 -25.99 -28.83 25.87
CA GLU A 133 -25.92 -30.26 26.16
C GLU A 133 -25.43 -30.54 27.59
N LEU A 134 -24.37 -29.85 28.03
CA LEU A 134 -23.86 -29.97 29.40
C LEU A 134 -24.90 -29.53 30.44
N LYS A 135 -25.64 -28.45 30.19
CA LYS A 135 -26.75 -28.01 31.05
C LYS A 135 -27.88 -29.05 31.10
N ALA A 136 -28.23 -29.66 29.98
CA ALA A 136 -29.24 -30.71 29.93
C ALA A 136 -28.80 -31.96 30.71
N GLN A 137 -27.53 -32.37 30.57
CA GLN A 137 -26.95 -33.46 31.36
C GLN A 137 -26.94 -33.12 32.86
N LEU A 138 -26.58 -31.90 33.24
CA LEU A 138 -26.60 -31.46 34.62
C LEU A 138 -28.02 -31.53 35.21
N ALA A 139 -29.03 -31.08 34.46
CA ALA A 139 -30.43 -31.15 34.87
C ALA A 139 -30.88 -32.61 35.05
N GLN A 140 -30.57 -33.50 34.09
CA GLN A 140 -30.88 -34.92 34.17
C GLN A 140 -30.20 -35.61 35.38
N LYS A 141 -28.93 -35.28 35.65
CA LYS A 141 -28.22 -35.79 36.82
C LYS A 141 -28.84 -35.27 38.12
N THR A 142 -29.26 -34.01 38.14
CA THR A 142 -29.92 -33.40 39.31
C THR A 142 -31.26 -34.07 39.61
N THR A 143 -32.09 -34.37 38.60
CA THR A 143 -33.36 -35.10 38.81
C THR A 143 -33.11 -36.50 39.35
N LEU A 144 -32.14 -37.25 38.79
CA LEU A 144 -31.81 -38.59 39.27
C LEU A 144 -31.33 -38.59 40.73
N VAL A 145 -30.55 -37.58 41.13
CA VAL A 145 -30.12 -37.40 42.53
C VAL A 145 -31.32 -37.12 43.43
N ASN A 146 -32.26 -36.27 43.01
CA ASN A 146 -33.47 -35.99 43.79
C ASN A 146 -34.37 -37.24 43.93
N ASP A 147 -34.55 -38.01 42.86
CA ASP A 147 -35.31 -39.27 42.90
C ASP A 147 -34.66 -40.28 43.85
N SER A 148 -33.32 -40.38 43.83
CA SER A 148 -32.56 -41.24 44.73
C SER A 148 -32.70 -40.79 46.20
N LYS A 149 -32.66 -39.48 46.47
CA LYS A 149 -32.92 -38.91 47.80
C LYS A 149 -34.34 -39.18 48.28
N LEU A 150 -35.34 -39.09 47.40
CA LEU A 150 -36.73 -39.44 47.73
C LEU A 150 -36.85 -40.93 48.08
N LYS A 151 -36.20 -41.80 47.30
CA LYS A 151 -36.12 -43.24 47.59
C LYS A 151 -35.45 -43.53 48.93
N GLU A 152 -34.37 -42.81 49.24
CA GLU A 152 -33.69 -42.90 50.53
C GLU A 152 -34.62 -42.47 51.67
N GLN A 153 -35.40 -41.41 51.49
CA GLN A 153 -36.40 -40.98 52.47
C GLN A 153 -37.52 -42.02 52.65
N GLU A 154 -38.06 -42.59 51.56
CA GLU A 154 -39.04 -43.68 51.63
C GLU A 154 -38.50 -44.88 52.43
N LEU A 155 -37.24 -45.27 52.19
CA LEU A 155 -36.59 -46.36 52.92
C LEU A 155 -36.38 -46.00 54.40
N LYS A 156 -35.96 -44.77 54.71
CA LYS A 156 -35.85 -44.28 56.10
C LYS A 156 -37.20 -44.34 56.82
N GLU A 157 -38.29 -43.97 56.15
CA GLU A 157 -39.64 -44.04 56.69
C GLU A 157 -40.08 -45.49 56.93
N GLN A 158 -39.78 -46.40 55.99
CA GLN A 158 -40.02 -47.84 56.18
C GLN A 158 -39.22 -48.40 57.37
N ILE A 159 -37.97 -47.97 57.53
CA ILE A 159 -37.13 -48.32 58.69
C ILE A 159 -37.80 -47.83 59.97
N HIS A 160 -38.22 -46.56 60.05
CA HIS A 160 -38.92 -46.03 61.23
C HIS A 160 -40.21 -46.79 61.56
N VAL A 161 -41.02 -47.15 60.56
CA VAL A 161 -42.23 -47.96 60.76
C VAL A 161 -41.88 -49.36 61.31
N LEU A 162 -40.82 -49.99 60.82
CA LEU A 162 -40.34 -51.28 61.32
C LEU A 162 -39.77 -51.18 62.73
N GLU A 163 -39.01 -50.12 63.02
CA GLU A 163 -38.50 -49.80 64.36
C GLU A 163 -39.66 -49.61 65.35
N ASP A 164 -40.71 -48.87 64.99
CA ASP A 164 -41.89 -48.67 65.83
C ASP A 164 -42.66 -49.98 66.08
N ARG A 165 -42.77 -50.84 65.06
CA ARG A 165 -43.34 -52.19 65.25
C ARG A 165 -42.48 -53.02 66.20
N LEU A 166 -41.16 -53.02 66.03
CA LEU A 166 -40.21 -53.71 66.93
C LEU A 166 -40.33 -53.18 68.37
N LYS A 167 -40.40 -51.87 68.56
CA LYS A 167 -40.61 -51.23 69.87
C LYS A 167 -41.95 -51.59 70.52
N ASN A 168 -42.99 -51.79 69.71
CA ASN A 168 -44.28 -52.30 70.18
C ASN A 168 -44.22 -53.80 70.54
N TYR A 169 -43.37 -54.59 69.86
CA TYR A 169 -43.07 -55.97 70.27
C TYR A 169 -42.23 -56.00 71.57
N GLU A 170 -41.24 -55.12 71.73
CA GLU A 170 -40.53 -54.93 73.01
C GLU A 170 -41.51 -54.52 74.13
N LYS A 171 -42.43 -53.57 73.89
CA LYS A 171 -43.47 -53.20 74.86
C LYS A 171 -44.44 -54.34 75.20
N LYS A 172 -44.63 -55.34 74.31
CA LYS A 172 -45.40 -56.56 74.61
C LYS A 172 -44.59 -57.64 75.33
N VAL A 173 -43.26 -57.55 75.34
CA VAL A 173 -42.35 -58.48 76.02
C VAL A 173 -42.01 -58.03 77.45
N TYR A 174 -42.12 -56.74 77.78
CA TYR A 174 -41.84 -56.24 79.14
C TYR A 174 -43.11 -55.81 79.90
N VAL A 175 -44.00 -56.78 80.18
CA VAL A 175 -44.73 -56.81 81.46
C VAL A 175 -44.01 -57.83 82.33
N THR A 176 -42.84 -57.48 82.88
CA THR A 176 -42.27 -57.92 84.16
C THR A 176 -40.91 -57.22 84.39
N SER A 177 -40.76 -56.71 85.62
CA SER A 177 -39.56 -56.26 86.36
C SER A 177 -38.78 -54.98 85.97
N VAL A 178 -39.01 -53.93 86.78
CA VAL A 178 -38.06 -53.22 87.68
C VAL A 178 -36.63 -52.89 87.17
N GLY A 179 -36.29 -51.59 87.25
CA GLY A 179 -34.91 -51.13 87.60
C GLY A 179 -34.29 -50.04 86.72
N THR A 180 -34.24 -48.81 87.22
CA THR A 180 -33.41 -47.65 86.79
C THR A 180 -31.88 -47.90 86.94
N PRO A 181 -30.94 -46.97 86.62
CA PRO A 181 -30.92 -45.77 85.75
C PRO A 181 -29.66 -45.71 84.81
N TYR A 182 -29.46 -44.60 84.08
CA TYR A 182 -28.17 -43.87 83.84
C TYR A 182 -27.79 -43.55 82.36
N ARG A 183 -27.38 -42.27 82.16
CA ARG A 183 -26.54 -41.64 81.10
C ARG A 183 -27.08 -41.56 79.66
N ASP A 184 -27.33 -40.38 79.08
CA ASP A 184 -26.46 -39.23 78.70
C ASP A 184 -25.65 -39.48 77.41
N GLY A 185 -25.67 -38.51 76.49
CA GLY A 185 -24.86 -38.53 75.27
C GLY A 185 -25.47 -37.83 74.05
N ASN A 186 -25.57 -36.51 74.09
CA ASN A 186 -25.75 -35.62 72.93
C ASN A 186 -24.35 -35.08 72.53
N LEU A 187 -23.90 -35.19 71.27
CA LEU A 187 -22.61 -34.62 70.86
C LEU A 187 -22.44 -34.34 69.34
N HIS A 188 -22.43 -33.03 69.04
CA HIS A 188 -21.63 -32.24 68.06
C HIS A 188 -21.67 -32.59 66.55
N HIS A 189 -22.05 -31.69 65.64
CA HIS A 189 -21.54 -30.34 65.32
C HIS A 189 -20.08 -30.36 64.84
N THR A 190 -19.88 -30.42 63.52
CA THR A 190 -18.62 -30.09 62.86
C THR A 190 -18.89 -29.23 61.62
N ASP A 191 -18.96 -27.92 61.86
CA ASP A 191 -18.69 -26.90 60.85
C ASP A 191 -17.23 -26.47 61.07
N VAL A 192 -16.38 -26.69 60.07
CA VAL A 192 -14.95 -26.40 60.13
C VAL A 192 -14.67 -25.18 59.26
N SER A 193 -14.37 -24.07 59.94
CA SER A 193 -13.36 -23.01 59.65
C SER A 193 -13.40 -22.35 58.26
N LEU A 194 -13.79 -21.07 58.07
CA LEU A 194 -13.44 -19.82 58.75
C LEU A 194 -11.92 -19.57 58.92
N PHE A 195 -11.19 -19.51 57.82
CA PHE A 195 -9.94 -18.73 57.75
C PHE A 195 -10.23 -17.40 57.06
N GLY A 196 -10.26 -16.31 57.84
CA GLY A 196 -10.25 -14.95 57.31
C GLY A 196 -8.90 -14.64 56.68
N GLU A 197 -8.91 -14.27 55.40
CA GLU A 197 -7.71 -13.80 54.71
C GLU A 197 -7.25 -12.47 55.32
N PRO A 198 -5.97 -12.32 55.71
CA PRO A 198 -5.41 -11.03 56.03
C PRO A 198 -5.61 -10.09 54.84
N THR A 199 -6.03 -8.85 55.07
CA THR A 199 -6.33 -7.83 54.05
C THR A 199 -5.18 -7.62 53.04
N GLU A 200 -3.96 -7.98 53.45
CA GLU A 200 -2.74 -8.00 52.63
C GLU A 200 -2.80 -9.04 51.49
N PHE A 201 -3.48 -10.17 51.68
CA PHE A 201 -3.58 -11.25 50.70
C PHE A 201 -4.56 -10.91 49.57
N GLU A 202 -5.67 -10.25 49.89
CA GLU A 202 -6.58 -9.71 48.87
C GLU A 202 -5.89 -8.61 48.05
N TYR A 203 -5.15 -7.72 48.71
CA TYR A 203 -4.37 -6.69 48.03
C TYR A 203 -3.30 -7.29 47.12
N LEU A 204 -2.52 -8.26 47.62
CA LEU A 204 -1.50 -8.94 46.85
C LEU A 204 -2.08 -9.70 45.65
N ARG A 205 -3.23 -10.37 45.82
CA ARG A 205 -3.95 -11.05 44.73
C ARG A 205 -4.32 -10.06 43.62
N LYS A 206 -4.81 -8.87 43.98
CA LYS A 206 -5.14 -7.81 43.03
C LYS A 206 -3.91 -7.30 42.28
N VAL A 207 -2.82 -7.01 42.99
CA VAL A 207 -1.57 -6.50 42.39
C VAL A 207 -0.92 -7.55 41.48
N LEU A 208 -0.92 -8.84 41.88
CA LEU A 208 -0.42 -9.93 41.05
C LEU A 208 -1.24 -10.11 39.77
N PHE A 209 -2.58 -9.99 39.86
CA PHE A 209 -3.45 -10.06 38.70
C PHE A 209 -3.10 -8.97 37.68
N GLU A 210 -3.00 -7.70 38.09
CA GLU A 210 -2.64 -6.59 37.18
C GLU A 210 -1.24 -6.79 36.56
N TYR A 211 -0.27 -7.27 37.34
CA TYR A 211 1.07 -7.59 36.86
C TYR A 211 1.05 -8.70 35.78
N MET A 212 0.31 -9.78 36.00
CA MET A 212 0.19 -10.89 35.05
C MET A 212 -0.60 -10.51 33.79
N MET A 213 -1.53 -9.57 33.91
CA MET A 213 -2.26 -8.98 32.78
C MET A 213 -1.44 -7.94 32.00
N GLY A 214 -0.18 -7.71 32.37
CA GLY A 214 0.74 -6.82 31.67
C GLY A 214 0.48 -5.33 31.88
N ARG A 215 -0.31 -4.96 32.90
CA ARG A 215 -0.67 -3.57 33.19
C ARG A 215 0.26 -2.99 34.24
N GLU A 216 0.83 -1.82 33.94
CA GLU A 216 1.73 -1.08 34.84
C GLU A 216 2.82 -1.99 35.48
N THR A 217 3.39 -2.93 34.71
CA THR A 217 4.20 -4.04 35.24
C THR A 217 5.35 -3.58 36.13
N LYS A 218 6.02 -2.48 35.77
CA LYS A 218 7.09 -1.86 36.55
C LYS A 218 6.62 -1.36 37.92
N THR A 219 5.43 -0.77 38.00
CA THR A 219 4.84 -0.28 39.26
C THR A 219 4.37 -1.45 40.10
N MET A 220 3.69 -2.43 39.50
CA MET A 220 3.20 -3.61 40.21
C MET A 220 4.35 -4.45 40.76
N ALA A 221 5.45 -4.64 40.02
CA ALA A 221 6.65 -5.34 40.49
C ALA A 221 7.26 -4.68 41.74
N LYS A 222 7.29 -3.35 41.81
CA LYS A 222 7.74 -2.61 43.01
C LYS A 222 6.83 -2.86 44.20
N VAL A 223 5.51 -2.85 43.99
CA VAL A 223 4.54 -3.13 45.06
C VAL A 223 4.68 -4.57 45.55
N ILE A 224 4.78 -5.56 44.66
CA ILE A 224 4.92 -6.99 45.00
C ILE A 224 6.18 -7.24 45.82
N THR A 225 7.33 -6.74 45.35
CA THR A 225 8.62 -6.92 46.06
C THR A 225 8.62 -6.23 47.42
N THR A 226 7.88 -5.13 47.59
CA THR A 226 7.73 -4.42 48.87
C THR A 226 6.79 -5.16 49.83
N VAL A 227 5.61 -5.59 49.37
CA VAL A 227 4.61 -6.32 50.18
C VAL A 227 5.18 -7.65 50.67
N LEU A 228 5.90 -8.37 49.80
CA LEU A 228 6.53 -9.65 50.14
C LEU A 228 7.94 -9.51 50.74
N LYS A 229 8.43 -8.28 50.95
CA LYS A 229 9.72 -7.96 51.60
C LYS A 229 10.90 -8.73 50.99
N PHE A 230 11.05 -8.65 49.67
CA PHE A 230 12.15 -9.29 48.96
C PHE A 230 13.51 -8.69 49.39
N PRO A 231 14.58 -9.50 49.46
CA PRO A 231 15.91 -8.98 49.75
C PRO A 231 16.36 -8.04 48.63
N ALA A 232 17.17 -7.04 48.98
CA ALA A 232 17.47 -5.91 48.09
C ALA A 232 18.18 -6.31 46.78
N ASP A 233 18.98 -7.38 46.83
CA ASP A 233 19.65 -7.98 45.68
C ASP A 233 18.66 -8.56 44.66
N GLN A 234 17.62 -9.26 45.14
CA GLN A 234 16.57 -9.82 44.28
C GLN A 234 15.62 -8.74 43.76
N THR A 235 15.27 -7.77 44.61
CA THR A 235 14.42 -6.64 44.21
C THR A 235 15.07 -5.85 43.07
N GLN A 236 16.36 -5.52 43.19
CA GLN A 236 17.11 -4.81 42.15
C GLN A 236 17.16 -5.58 40.84
N LYS A 237 17.44 -6.89 40.90
CA LYS A 237 17.51 -7.77 39.72
C LYS A 237 16.16 -7.90 39.00
N ILE A 238 15.05 -7.91 39.75
CA ILE A 238 13.69 -7.94 39.18
C ILE A 238 13.36 -6.61 38.49
N LEU A 239 13.70 -5.47 39.10
CA LEU A 239 13.44 -4.15 38.54
C LEU A 239 14.29 -3.85 37.30
N GLU A 240 15.56 -4.27 37.27
CA GLU A 240 16.42 -4.17 36.08
C GLU A 240 15.88 -5.00 34.91
N ARG A 241 15.31 -6.17 35.20
CA ARG A 241 14.69 -7.02 34.18
C ARG A 241 13.39 -6.43 33.63
N GLU A 242 12.59 -5.76 34.47
CA GLU A 242 11.41 -5.01 34.01
C GLU A 242 11.78 -3.75 33.22
N ASP A 243 12.91 -3.10 33.53
CA ASP A 243 13.40 -1.94 32.79
C ASP A 243 13.99 -2.32 31.41
N ALA A 244 14.59 -3.51 31.31
CA ALA A 244 15.04 -4.08 30.05
C ALA A 244 13.91 -4.75 29.25
N ARG A 245 12.68 -4.82 29.78
CA ARG A 245 11.54 -5.42 29.10
C ARG A 245 11.08 -4.50 27.95
N PRO A 246 11.06 -4.96 26.69
CA PRO A 246 10.55 -4.17 25.58
C PRO A 246 9.07 -3.80 25.81
N LEU A 247 8.68 -2.55 25.53
CA LEU A 247 7.29 -2.05 25.61
C LEU A 247 6.28 -2.76 24.69
N PHE A 248 6.70 -3.84 24.02
CA PHE A 248 5.87 -4.68 23.18
C PHE A 248 6.02 -6.14 23.60
N ALA A 249 5.09 -6.61 24.43
CA ALA A 249 4.80 -8.03 24.59
C ALA A 249 3.31 -8.26 24.33
N SER A 250 3.07 -8.62 23.07
CA SER A 250 1.97 -9.37 22.46
C SER A 250 0.87 -9.96 23.38
N PRO A 251 -0.41 -9.94 22.92
CA PRO A 251 -1.51 -10.64 23.55
C PRO A 251 -1.34 -12.15 23.39
N ARG A 252 -0.92 -12.83 24.47
CA ARG A 252 -1.07 -14.28 24.59
C ARG A 252 -1.86 -14.60 25.85
N GLY A 253 -3.19 -14.52 25.70
CA GLY A 253 -4.17 -15.19 26.55
C GLY A 253 -4.95 -16.17 25.69
N GLY A 254 -4.31 -17.26 25.29
CA GLY A 254 -4.99 -18.46 24.81
C GLY A 254 -4.91 -19.52 25.89
N ILE A 255 -5.94 -20.38 25.94
CA ILE A 255 -6.25 -21.46 26.89
C ILE A 255 -7.17 -20.98 28.04
N PHE A 256 -8.47 -20.91 27.76
CA PHE A 256 -9.38 -22.02 28.03
C PHE A 256 -10.18 -22.33 26.77
#